data_AF-A0A975M272-F1
#
_entry.id   AF-A0A975M272-F1
#
_cell.length_a   1.000
_cell.length_b   1.000
_cell.length_c   1.000
_cell.angle_alpha   90.00
_cell.angle_beta   90.00
_cell.angle_gamma   90.00
#
_symmetry.space_group_name_H-M   'P 1'
#
loop_
_entity.id
_entity.type
_entity.pdbx_description
1 polymer ?
#
loop_
_entity_poly.entity_id
_entity_poly.type
_entity_poly.pdbx_seq_one_letter_code
_entity_poly.pdbx_strand_id
1 'polypeptide(L)'
;MLIQKRSSHKTWGGLWDISIGGAVQSGETSQMAAKRESFEELGIVHDFSLSKPHLTRGFERGFDDIYLVDKNVDIRDIKFNDQEACEAKWATKEEIFSLIDKQLFLPIHEKTYIDFIYTLRKNQF
;
A
#
# COMPACT_ATOMS: atom_id res chain seq x y z
N MET A 1 7.54 -1.78 7.18
CA MET A 1 6.37 -1.24 6.45
C MET A 1 5.17 -2.11 6.77
N LEU A 2 3.96 -1.54 6.85
CA LEU A 2 2.74 -2.34 6.91
C LEU A 2 2.52 -2.98 5.54
N ILE A 3 2.15 -4.25 5.49
CA ILE A 3 1.79 -4.96 4.26
C ILE A 3 0.47 -5.66 4.47
N GLN A 4 -0.30 -5.81 3.40
CA GLN A 4 -1.57 -6.53 3.42
C GLN A 4 -1.50 -7.78 2.56
N LYS A 5 -2.34 -8.76 2.86
CA LYS A 5 -2.52 -9.96 2.06
C LYS A 5 -3.87 -9.89 1.38
N ARG A 6 -3.86 -10.03 0.06
CA ARG A 6 -5.05 -9.93 -0.78
C ARG A 6 -5.98 -11.10 -0.50
N SER A 7 -7.28 -10.83 -0.42
CA SER A 7 -8.30 -11.86 -0.32
C SER A 7 -8.27 -12.81 -1.51
N SER A 8 -8.62 -14.08 -1.28
CA SER A 8 -8.48 -15.16 -2.27
C SER A 8 -9.27 -14.96 -3.57
N HIS A 9 -10.36 -14.19 -3.53
CA HIS A 9 -11.22 -13.93 -4.68
C HIS A 9 -10.73 -12.78 -5.57
N LYS A 10 -9.73 -12.01 -5.14
CA LYS A 10 -9.15 -10.92 -5.93
C LYS A 10 -8.18 -11.46 -6.97
N THR A 11 -7.94 -10.69 -8.03
CA THR A 11 -6.76 -10.92 -8.88
C THR A 11 -5.51 -10.93 -8.02
N TRP A 12 -4.65 -11.93 -8.21
CA TRP A 12 -3.49 -12.22 -7.35
C TRP A 12 -3.85 -12.47 -5.88
N GLY A 13 -5.02 -13.07 -5.63
CA GLY A 13 -5.47 -13.42 -4.29
C GLY A 13 -4.49 -14.33 -3.54
N GLY A 14 -4.34 -14.08 -2.24
CA GLY A 14 -3.42 -14.80 -1.37
C GLY A 14 -1.98 -14.29 -1.36
N LEU A 15 -1.59 -13.42 -2.30
CA LEU A 15 -0.29 -12.76 -2.29
C LEU A 15 -0.27 -11.56 -1.33
N TRP A 16 0.92 -11.26 -0.82
CA TRP A 16 1.21 -10.05 -0.06
C TRP A 16 1.41 -8.85 -1.00
N ASP A 17 1.01 -7.68 -0.52
CA ASP A 17 1.01 -6.42 -1.25
C ASP A 17 1.55 -5.28 -0.35
N ILE A 18 1.80 -4.11 -0.93
CA ILE A 18 2.01 -2.88 -0.15
C ILE A 18 0.77 -2.55 0.68
N SER A 19 0.89 -1.65 1.68
CA SER A 19 -0.14 -1.43 2.69
C SER A 19 -1.57 -1.30 2.14
N ILE A 20 -1.77 -0.41 1.19
CA ILE A 20 -3.08 -0.02 0.63
C ILE A 20 -2.90 0.24 -0.86
N GLY A 21 -3.86 -0.16 -1.69
CA GLY A 21 -3.82 0.12 -3.12
C GLY A 21 -5.19 0.11 -3.78
N GLY A 22 -5.60 1.22 -4.37
CA GLY A 22 -6.90 1.32 -5.03
C GLY A 22 -6.95 2.39 -6.11
N ALA A 23 -8.06 2.40 -6.85
CA ALA A 23 -8.24 3.25 -8.01
C ALA A 23 -8.96 4.56 -7.64
N VAL A 24 -8.46 5.67 -8.17
CA VAL A 24 -9.15 6.97 -8.07
C VAL A 24 -10.45 6.91 -8.89
N GLN A 25 -11.58 7.22 -8.25
CA GLN A 25 -12.87 7.25 -8.91
C GLN A 25 -13.15 8.61 -9.58
N SER A 26 -14.09 8.65 -10.52
CA SER A 26 -14.49 9.90 -11.17
C SER A 26 -14.98 10.91 -10.13
N GLY A 27 -14.38 12.11 -10.13
CA GLY A 27 -14.66 13.16 -9.15
C GLY A 27 -13.79 13.11 -7.88
N GLU A 28 -12.93 12.09 -7.72
CA GLU A 28 -11.96 12.03 -6.63
C GLU A 28 -10.61 12.64 -7.04
N THR A 29 -9.90 13.19 -6.04
CA THR A 29 -8.45 13.40 -6.11
C THR A 29 -7.72 12.15 -5.61
N SER A 30 -6.42 12.02 -5.90
CA SER A 30 -5.62 10.90 -5.36
C SER A 30 -5.56 10.91 -3.82
N GLN A 31 -5.63 12.08 -3.18
CA GLN A 31 -5.76 12.18 -1.71
C GLN A 31 -7.10 11.64 -1.20
N MET A 32 -8.20 11.91 -1.91
CA MET A 32 -9.53 11.41 -1.55
C MET A 32 -9.59 9.89 -1.66
N ALA A 33 -9.07 9.35 -2.77
CA ALA A 33 -8.95 7.91 -2.97
C ALA A 33 -8.07 7.27 -1.89
N ALA A 34 -6.86 7.80 -1.63
CA ALA A 34 -5.97 7.28 -0.59
C ALA A 34 -6.65 7.24 0.79
N LYS A 35 -7.41 8.29 1.15
CA LYS A 35 -8.19 8.31 2.40
C LYS A 35 -9.28 7.25 2.44
N ARG A 36 -10.06 7.10 1.35
CA ARG A 36 -11.14 6.11 1.24
C ARG A 36 -10.59 4.69 1.30
N GLU A 37 -9.62 4.36 0.46
CA GLU A 37 -8.99 3.03 0.37
C GLU A 37 -8.30 2.65 1.70
N SER A 38 -7.65 3.60 2.39
CA SER A 38 -7.06 3.35 3.72
C SER A 38 -8.10 2.86 4.73
N PHE A 39 -9.32 3.40 4.65
CA PHE A 39 -10.42 3.04 5.52
C PHE A 39 -11.11 1.75 5.07
N GLU A 40 -11.32 1.55 3.77
CA GLU A 40 -11.98 0.38 3.19
C GLU A 40 -11.15 -0.89 3.41
N GLU A 41 -9.86 -0.86 3.04
CA GLU A 41 -9.01 -2.06 3.08
C GLU A 41 -8.50 -2.38 4.49
N LEU A 42 -8.12 -1.36 5.28
CA LEU A 42 -7.44 -1.56 6.56
C LEU A 42 -8.10 -0.87 7.78
N GLY A 43 -9.17 -0.10 7.58
CA GLY A 43 -9.82 0.65 8.67
C GLY A 43 -8.99 1.83 9.20
N ILE A 44 -7.96 2.25 8.47
CA ILE A 44 -7.04 3.31 8.89
C ILE A 44 -7.60 4.67 8.46
N VAL A 45 -7.84 5.54 9.45
CA VAL A 45 -8.19 6.94 9.19
C VAL A 45 -6.91 7.78 9.19
N HIS A 46 -6.61 8.43 8.07
CA HIS A 46 -5.54 9.41 7.93
C HIS A 46 -6.02 10.60 7.09
N ASP A 47 -5.59 11.81 7.46
CA ASP A 47 -5.92 13.01 6.68
C ASP A 47 -4.83 13.28 5.65
N PHE A 48 -5.18 13.11 4.37
CA PHE A 48 -4.31 13.36 3.23
C PHE A 48 -4.50 14.78 2.66
N SER A 49 -5.35 15.63 3.24
CA SER A 49 -5.76 16.92 2.65
C SER A 49 -4.60 17.87 2.32
N LEU A 50 -3.52 17.84 3.11
CA LEU A 50 -2.30 18.62 2.91
C LEU A 50 -1.12 17.78 2.40
N SER A 51 -1.35 16.49 2.13
CA SER A 51 -0.34 15.57 1.63
C SER A 51 -0.14 15.73 0.13
N LYS A 52 1.13 15.66 -0.29
CA LYS A 52 1.51 15.50 -1.69
C LYS A 52 1.97 14.05 -1.91
N PRO A 53 1.75 13.48 -3.11
CA PRO A 53 2.42 12.25 -3.49
C PRO A 53 3.93 12.40 -3.32
N HIS A 54 4.58 11.38 -2.77
CA HIS A 54 6.03 11.33 -2.65
C HIS A 54 6.68 10.88 -3.96
N LEU A 55 5.92 10.13 -4.75
CA LEU A 55 6.31 9.62 -6.05
C LEU A 55 5.04 9.50 -6.91
N THR A 56 5.13 9.92 -8.16
CA THR A 56 4.15 9.60 -9.18
C THR A 56 4.81 8.69 -10.22
N ARG A 57 4.25 7.50 -10.42
CA ARG A 57 4.78 6.50 -11.36
C ARG A 57 3.84 6.36 -12.55
N GLY A 58 4.25 6.85 -13.71
CA GLY A 58 3.50 6.69 -14.96
C GLY A 58 3.62 5.30 -15.58
N PHE A 59 2.58 4.87 -16.29
CA PHE A 59 2.56 3.71 -17.17
C PHE A 59 1.70 4.02 -18.40
N GLU A 60 1.66 3.13 -19.41
CA GLU A 60 1.10 3.42 -20.75
C GLU A 60 -0.29 4.07 -20.74
N ARG A 61 -1.16 3.69 -19.79
CA ARG A 61 -2.56 4.13 -19.71
C ARG A 61 -2.95 4.77 -18.39
N GLY A 62 -1.98 5.25 -17.60
CA GLY A 62 -2.28 5.85 -16.31
C GLY A 62 -1.03 6.15 -15.48
N PHE A 63 -1.25 6.40 -14.20
CA PHE A 63 -0.19 6.62 -13.24
C PHE A 63 -0.66 6.24 -11.83
N ASP A 64 0.30 5.93 -10.96
CA ASP A 64 0.07 5.76 -9.54
C ASP A 64 0.67 6.95 -8.78
N ASP A 65 -0.14 7.58 -7.93
CA ASP A 65 0.35 8.50 -6.90
C ASP A 65 0.61 7.73 -5.60
N ILE A 66 1.86 7.79 -5.12
CA ILE A 66 2.32 6.98 -3.99
C ILE A 66 2.56 7.90 -2.79
N TYR A 67 1.87 7.59 -1.69
CA TYR A 67 1.97 8.31 -0.43
C TYR A 67 2.72 7.49 0.60
N LEU A 68 3.72 8.09 1.23
CA LEU A 68 4.42 7.52 2.38
C LEU A 68 3.88 8.19 3.64
N VAL A 69 3.32 7.38 4.54
CA VAL A 69 2.71 7.85 5.79
C VAL A 69 3.49 7.26 6.96
N ASP A 70 4.02 8.12 7.82
CA ASP A 70 4.59 7.69 9.09
C ASP A 70 3.49 7.75 10.17
N LYS A 71 2.94 6.58 10.49
CA LYS A 71 1.86 6.43 11.46
C LYS A 71 2.04 5.14 12.24
N ASN A 72 1.95 5.25 13.56
CA ASN A 72 1.85 4.08 14.42
C ASN A 72 0.44 3.49 14.30
N VAL A 73 0.36 2.24 13.85
CA VAL A 73 -0.88 1.48 13.71
C VAL A 73 -0.73 0.18 14.49
N ASP A 74 -1.61 -0.02 15.47
CA ASP A 74 -1.71 -1.32 16.15
C ASP A 74 -2.40 -2.31 15.21
N ILE A 75 -1.77 -3.46 15.00
CA ILE A 75 -2.31 -4.47 14.10
C ILE A 75 -3.67 -5.01 14.56
N ARG A 76 -3.97 -4.91 15.86
CA ARG A 76 -5.24 -5.33 16.45
C ARG A 76 -6.40 -4.40 16.10
N ASP A 77 -6.11 -3.19 15.66
CA ASP A 77 -7.12 -2.19 15.25
C ASP A 77 -7.46 -2.26 13.76
N ILE A 78 -6.74 -3.07 12.97
CA ILE A 78 -6.99 -3.25 11.54
C ILE A 78 -8.35 -3.91 11.32
N LYS A 79 -9.10 -3.36 10.36
CA LYS A 79 -10.40 -3.90 9.94
C LYS A 79 -10.46 -3.96 8.42
N PHE A 80 -10.74 -5.15 7.89
CA PHE A 80 -10.94 -5.38 6.46
C PHE A 80 -12.41 -5.15 6.13
N ASN A 81 -12.79 -3.90 5.80
CA ASN A 81 -14.20 -3.51 5.71
C ASN A 81 -14.84 -3.88 4.36
N ASP A 82 -14.05 -3.88 3.28
CA ASP A 82 -14.49 -4.18 1.90
C ASP A 82 -14.19 -5.62 1.46
N GLN A 83 -13.49 -6.39 2.31
CA GLN A 83 -13.02 -7.75 2.06
C GLN A 83 -11.97 -7.87 0.94
N GLU A 84 -11.33 -6.79 0.49
CA GLU A 84 -10.26 -6.85 -0.53
C GLU A 84 -8.95 -7.42 0.02
N ALA A 85 -8.69 -7.20 1.30
CA ALA A 85 -7.61 -7.82 2.07
C ALA A 85 -8.15 -8.72 3.18
N CYS A 86 -7.33 -9.67 3.64
CA CYS A 86 -7.70 -10.64 4.66
C CYS A 86 -6.69 -10.77 5.81
N GLU A 87 -5.50 -10.21 5.66
CA GLU A 87 -4.44 -10.24 6.65
C GLU A 87 -3.58 -8.99 6.49
N ALA A 88 -3.02 -8.49 7.58
CA ALA A 88 -2.05 -7.40 7.56
C ALA A 88 -0.95 -7.70 8.58
N LYS A 89 0.27 -7.24 8.30
CA LYS A 89 1.37 -7.30 9.28
C LYS A 89 2.40 -6.22 9.04
N TRP A 90 3.10 -5.86 10.11
CA TRP A 90 4.35 -5.13 9.99
C TRP A 90 5.44 -6.07 9.50
N ALA A 91 6.13 -5.69 8.43
CA ALA A 91 7.25 -6.43 7.87
C ALA A 91 8.48 -5.53 7.69
N THR A 92 9.67 -6.06 7.97
CA THR A 92 10.95 -5.41 7.66
C THR A 92 11.20 -5.42 6.15
N LYS A 93 12.20 -4.65 5.70
CA LYS A 93 12.59 -4.66 4.28
C LYS A 93 13.06 -6.06 3.86
N GLU A 94 13.84 -6.71 4.73
CA GLU A 94 14.41 -8.03 4.50
C GLU A 94 13.33 -9.12 4.46
N GLU A 95 12.30 -9.02 5.30
CA GLU A 95 11.13 -9.92 5.25
C GLU A 95 10.36 -9.77 3.95
N ILE A 96 10.13 -8.54 3.47
CA ILE A 96 9.48 -8.29 2.19
C ILE A 96 10.33 -8.85 1.04
N PHE A 97 11.64 -8.66 1.07
CA PHE A 97 12.54 -9.26 0.08
C PHE A 97 12.45 -10.79 0.06
N SER A 98 12.36 -11.42 1.23
CA SER A 98 12.15 -12.87 1.31
C SER A 98 10.80 -13.29 0.74
N LEU A 99 9.74 -12.51 0.93
CA LEU A 99 8.43 -12.77 0.31
C LEU A 99 8.48 -12.65 -1.21
N ILE A 100 9.19 -11.65 -1.74
CA ILE A 100 9.42 -11.49 -3.19
C ILE A 100 10.17 -12.69 -3.75
N ASP A 101 11.27 -13.13 -3.12
CA ASP A 101 12.04 -14.30 -3.56
C ASP A 101 11.21 -15.59 -3.60
N LYS A 102 10.28 -15.71 -2.64
CA LYS A 102 9.35 -16.85 -2.56
C LYS A 102 8.14 -16.72 -3.47
N GLN A 103 8.03 -15.65 -4.26
CA GLN A 103 6.87 -15.33 -5.10
C GLN A 103 5.56 -15.25 -4.30
N LEU A 104 5.65 -14.87 -3.03
CA LEU A 104 4.51 -14.66 -2.12
C LEU A 104 4.12 -13.18 -2.03
N PHE A 105 4.81 -12.30 -2.75
CA PHE A 105 4.52 -10.87 -2.86
C PHE A 105 4.12 -10.55 -4.30
N LEU A 106 3.36 -9.47 -4.51
CA LEU A 106 2.90 -9.08 -5.84
C LEU A 106 4.08 -8.87 -6.79
N PRO A 107 4.08 -9.50 -7.98
CA PRO A 107 5.22 -9.48 -8.90
C PRO A 107 5.51 -8.09 -9.50
N ILE A 108 4.56 -7.15 -9.40
CA ILE A 108 4.74 -5.75 -9.81
C ILE A 108 5.64 -4.93 -8.87
N HIS A 109 5.98 -5.48 -7.70
CA HIS A 109 6.80 -4.84 -6.69
C HIS A 109 8.15 -5.53 -6.54
N GLU A 110 9.08 -5.19 -7.41
CA GLU A 110 10.45 -5.70 -7.34
C GLU A 110 11.19 -5.19 -6.09
N LYS A 111 12.25 -5.90 -5.69
CA LYS A 111 13.09 -5.51 -4.53
C LYS A 111 13.66 -4.09 -4.68
N THR A 112 14.04 -3.69 -5.89
CA THR A 112 14.55 -2.36 -6.22
C THR A 112 13.52 -1.28 -5.93
N TYR A 113 12.27 -1.51 -6.32
CA TYR A 113 11.15 -0.61 -6.00
C TYR A 113 10.94 -0.50 -4.49
N ILE A 114 10.89 -1.62 -3.77
CA ILE A 114 10.74 -1.61 -2.32
C ILE A 114 11.91 -0.89 -1.63
N ASP A 115 13.16 -1.14 -2.04
CA ASP A 115 14.33 -0.45 -1.50
C ASP A 115 14.28 1.06 -1.73
N PHE A 116 13.80 1.47 -2.90
CA PHE A 116 13.59 2.87 -3.22
C PHE A 116 12.56 3.52 -2.30
N ILE A 117 11.43 2.85 -2.02
CA ILE A 117 10.42 3.34 -1.06
C ILE A 117 11.01 3.54 0.34
N TYR A 118 11.83 2.58 0.83
CA TYR A 118 12.53 2.73 2.11
C TYR A 118 13.54 3.89 2.10
N THR A 119 14.18 4.13 0.97
CA THR A 119 15.14 5.24 0.80
C THR A 119 14.43 6.58 0.78
N LEU A 120 13.30 6.71 0.06
CA LEU A 120 12.48 7.92 0.04
C LEU A 120 12.01 8.32 1.44
N ARG A 121 11.56 7.34 2.24
CA ARG A 121 11.15 7.61 3.64
C ARG A 121 12.27 8.24 4.47
N LYS A 122 13.52 7.78 4.33
CA LYS A 122 14.66 8.30 5.13
C LYS A 122 15.03 9.74 4.79
N ASN A 123 14.66 10.22 3.61
CA ASN A 123 15.04 11.53 3.09
C ASN A 123 13.90 12.56 3.16
N GLN A 124 12.88 12.33 3.99
CA GLN A 124 11.87 13.35 4.29
C GLN A 124 12.53 14.42 5.19
N PHE A 125 12.78 15.59 4.61
CA PHE A 125 13.31 16.78 5.30
C PHE A 125 12.24 17.49 6.13
#